data_AF-A0A1S1NQB9-F1
#
_entry.id   AF-A0A1S1NQB9-F1
#
_cell.length_a   1.000
_cell.length_b   1.000
_cell.length_c   1.000
_cell.angle_alpha   90.00
_cell.angle_beta   90.00
_cell.angle_gamma   90.00
#
_symmetry.space_group_name_H-M   'P 1'
#
loop_
_entity.id
_entity.type
_entity.pdbx_description
1 polymer ?
#
loop_
_entity_poly.entity_id
_entity_poly.type
_entity_poly.pdbx_seq_one_letter_code
_entity_poly.pdbx_strand_id
1 'polypeptide(L)'
;MQEETLEVIRSLVNDGLFHLGELSRDGRFVPWDRPLDQSLHKLSHVYVKHYEDPEKWMYYAWLELTDTGERLARTIERKDIQSYRSR
;
A
#
# COMPACT_ATOMS: atom_id res chain seq x y z
N MET A 1 -15.89 1.82 4.30
CA MET A 1 -14.81 0.83 4.49
C MET A 1 -14.03 0.53 3.22
N GLN A 2 -14.62 0.02 2.12
CA GLN A 2 -13.82 -0.33 0.92
C GLN A 2 -13.28 0.90 0.16
N GLU A 3 -14.08 1.94 -0.02
CA GLU A 3 -13.65 3.21 -0.63
C GLU A 3 -12.59 3.92 0.21
N GLU A 4 -12.75 3.91 1.53
CA GLU A 4 -11.78 4.52 2.47
C GLU A 4 -10.40 3.87 2.37
N THR A 5 -10.33 2.53 2.27
CA THR A 5 -9.05 1.84 2.07
C THR A 5 -8.37 2.26 0.77
N LEU A 6 -9.12 2.37 -0.33
CA LEU A 6 -8.57 2.78 -1.62
C LEU A 6 -8.10 4.24 -1.59
N GLU A 7 -8.80 5.12 -0.87
CA GLU A 7 -8.39 6.51 -0.67
C GLU A 7 -7.12 6.64 0.20
N VAL A 8 -6.97 5.78 1.22
CA VAL A 8 -5.71 5.71 1.98
C VAL A 8 -4.55 5.28 1.08
N ILE A 9 -4.73 4.22 0.29
CA ILE A 9 -3.71 3.76 -0.67
C ILE A 9 -3.37 4.90 -1.65
N ARG A 10 -4.39 5.57 -2.18
CA ARG A 10 -4.24 6.72 -3.08
C ARG A 10 -3.36 7.81 -2.46
N SER A 11 -3.67 8.24 -1.23
CA SER A 11 -2.90 9.27 -0.54
C SER A 11 -1.45 8.83 -0.36
N LEU A 12 -1.23 7.63 0.19
CA LEU A 12 0.11 7.11 0.47
C LEU A 12 1.01 7.03 -0.77
N VAL A 13 0.44 6.63 -1.92
CA VAL A 13 1.19 6.55 -3.18
C VAL A 13 1.39 7.93 -3.81
N ASN A 14 0.38 8.81 -3.80
CA ASN A 14 0.49 10.18 -4.31
C ASN A 14 1.49 11.02 -3.51
N ASP A 15 1.54 10.82 -2.19
CA ASP A 15 2.51 11.45 -1.29
C ASP A 15 3.93 10.86 -1.47
N GLY A 16 4.07 9.86 -2.35
CA GLY A 16 5.35 9.22 -2.67
C GLY A 16 5.90 8.36 -1.54
N LEU A 17 5.06 7.92 -0.60
CA LEU A 17 5.46 7.12 0.56
C LEU A 17 5.54 5.63 0.22
N PHE A 18 4.72 5.18 -0.75
CA PHE A 18 4.70 3.80 -1.20
C PHE A 18 4.68 3.69 -2.72
N HIS A 19 5.25 2.61 -3.24
CA HIS A 19 4.98 2.11 -4.58
C HIS A 19 3.86 1.07 -4.52
N LEU A 20 2.99 1.09 -5.54
CA LEU A 20 1.95 0.08 -5.74
C LEU A 20 2.34 -0.85 -6.89
N GLY A 21 2.25 -2.15 -6.67
CA GLY A 21 2.77 -3.13 -7.62
C GLY A 21 2.33 -4.56 -7.34
N GLU A 22 3.11 -5.50 -7.84
CA GLU A 22 2.93 -6.93 -7.65
C GLU A 22 4.24 -7.61 -7.25
N LEU A 23 4.16 -8.82 -6.70
CA LEU A 23 5.34 -9.67 -6.56
C LEU A 23 5.50 -10.53 -7.81
N SER A 24 6.70 -10.51 -8.37
CA SER A 24 7.11 -11.45 -9.40
C SER A 24 7.16 -12.89 -8.87
N ARG A 25 7.26 -13.86 -9.77
CA ARG A 25 7.36 -15.28 -9.40
C ARG A 25 8.56 -15.63 -8.53
N ASP A 26 9.62 -14.82 -8.59
CA ASP A 26 10.82 -14.95 -7.76
C ASP A 26 10.76 -14.09 -6.48
N GLY A 27 9.60 -13.52 -6.16
CA GLY A 27 9.34 -12.81 -4.89
C GLY A 27 9.89 -11.39 -4.84
N ARG A 28 10.25 -10.79 -5.98
CA ARG A 28 10.69 -9.40 -6.05
C ARG A 28 9.50 -8.48 -6.29
N PHE A 29 9.51 -7.31 -5.67
CA PHE A 29 8.52 -6.29 -5.95
C PHE A 29 8.73 -5.72 -7.35
N VAL A 30 7.64 -5.59 -8.10
CA VAL A 30 7.59 -4.95 -9.41
C VAL A 30 6.55 -3.84 -9.37
N PRO A 31 6.95 -2.56 -9.45
CA PRO A 31 6.00 -1.46 -9.48
C PRO A 31 5.16 -1.53 -10.74
N TRP A 32 3.88 -1.22 -10.63
CA TRP A 32 3.01 -1.17 -11.79
C TRP A 32 3.30 0.07 -12.64
N ASP A 33 3.64 -0.16 -13.90
CA ASP A 33 3.85 0.89 -14.90
C ASP A 33 2.52 1.32 -15.54
N ARG A 34 1.63 1.89 -14.73
CA ARG A 34 0.34 2.45 -15.18
C ARG A 34 -0.15 3.54 -14.22
N PRO A 35 -1.01 4.48 -14.68
CA PRO A 35 -1.55 5.52 -13.82
C PRO A 35 -2.22 4.95 -12.57
N LEU A 36 -2.02 5.62 -11.43
CA LEU A 36 -2.55 5.20 -10.13
C LEU A 36 -4.07 5.02 -10.15
N ASP A 37 -4.81 5.92 -10.79
CA ASP A 37 -6.27 5.80 -10.94
C ASP A 37 -6.69 4.51 -11.63
N GLN A 38 -5.98 4.11 -12.68
CA GLN A 38 -6.28 2.86 -13.39
C GLN A 38 -5.93 1.65 -12.53
N SER A 39 -4.82 1.71 -11.79
CA SER A 39 -4.44 0.69 -10.82
C SER A 39 -5.48 0.51 -9.72
N LEU A 40 -5.96 1.60 -9.13
CA LEU A 40 -6.97 1.59 -8.06
C LEU A 40 -8.33 1.14 -8.58
N HIS A 41 -8.72 1.55 -9.79
CA HIS A 41 -9.94 1.06 -10.42
C HIS A 41 -9.89 -0.46 -10.68
N LYS A 42 -8.74 -0.99 -11.08
CA LYS A 42 -8.56 -2.43 -11.28
C LYS A 42 -8.54 -3.17 -9.94
N LEU A 43 -7.87 -2.62 -8.94
CA LEU A 43 -7.84 -3.16 -7.57
C LEU A 43 -9.25 -3.20 -6.98
N SER A 44 -10.04 -2.13 -7.13
CA SER A 44 -11.43 -2.10 -6.67
C SER A 44 -12.27 -3.16 -7.37
N HIS A 45 -12.07 -3.37 -8.67
CA HIS A 45 -12.78 -4.40 -9.43
C HIS A 45 -12.49 -5.82 -8.94
N VAL A 46 -11.22 -6.14 -8.67
CA VAL A 46 -10.80 -7.47 -8.20
C VAL A 46 -11.22 -7.67 -6.74
N TYR A 47 -11.01 -6.66 -5.89
CA TYR A 47 -11.34 -6.72 -4.48
C TYR A 47 -12.86 -6.79 -4.22
N VAL A 48 -13.68 -6.05 -4.97
CA VAL A 48 -15.14 -6.03 -4.79
C VAL A 48 -15.80 -7.26 -5.41
N LYS A 49 -15.37 -7.71 -6.60
CA LYS A 49 -15.99 -8.87 -7.26
C LYS A 49 -15.57 -10.22 -6.69
N HIS A 50 -14.39 -10.32 -6.10
CA HIS A 50 -13.87 -11.56 -5.55
C HIS A 50 -13.68 -11.51 -4.04
N TYR A 51 -14.38 -10.61 -3.34
CA TYR A 51 -14.27 -10.47 -1.90
C TYR A 51 -14.48 -11.81 -1.15
N GLU A 52 -15.39 -12.65 -1.67
CA GLU A 52 -15.71 -13.98 -1.14
C GLU A 52 -14.63 -15.05 -1.42
N ASP A 53 -13.61 -14.74 -2.22
CA ASP A 53 -12.50 -15.62 -2.56
C ASP A 53 -11.15 -14.95 -2.20
N PRO A 54 -10.72 -15.03 -0.94
CA PRO A 54 -9.50 -14.40 -0.43
C PRO A 54 -8.24 -14.74 -1.21
N GLU A 55 -8.12 -15.97 -1.72
CA GLU A 55 -6.94 -16.41 -2.46
C GLU A 55 -6.77 -15.62 -3.76
N LYS A 56 -7.87 -15.17 -4.38
CA LYS A 56 -7.84 -14.43 -5.64
C LYS A 56 -7.45 -12.96 -5.51
N TRP A 57 -7.66 -12.33 -4.35
CA TRP A 57 -7.38 -10.92 -4.18
C TRP A 57 -6.22 -10.63 -3.23
N MET A 58 -5.90 -11.51 -2.27
CA MET A 58 -4.87 -11.20 -1.25
C MET A 58 -3.46 -11.03 -1.82
N TYR A 59 -3.17 -11.66 -2.97
CA TYR A 59 -1.87 -11.57 -3.64
C TYR A 59 -1.90 -10.64 -4.86
N TYR A 60 -3.01 -9.95 -5.10
CA TYR A 60 -3.21 -9.18 -6.32
C TYR A 60 -2.36 -7.91 -6.37
N ALA A 61 -2.16 -7.26 -5.23
CA ALA A 61 -1.42 -6.01 -5.13
C ALA A 61 -0.55 -5.97 -3.87
N TRP A 62 0.59 -5.30 -4.00
CA TRP A 62 1.57 -5.12 -2.95
C TRP A 62 1.91 -3.64 -2.81
N LEU A 63 2.25 -3.24 -1.58
CA LEU A 63 2.79 -1.92 -1.26
C LEU A 63 4.22 -2.08 -0.79
N GLU A 64 5.14 -1.37 -1.43
CA GLU A 64 6.54 -1.29 -1.01
C GLU A 64 6.85 0.13 -0.54
N LEU A 65 7.52 0.26 0.61
CA LEU A 65 7.96 1.56 1.12
C LEU A 65 8.96 2.18 0.16
N THR A 66 8.79 3.47 -0.12
CA THR A 66 9.86 4.26 -0.74
C THR A 66 10.87 4.69 0.33
N ASP A 67 12.03 5.18 -0.09
CA ASP A 67 13.00 5.81 0.82
C ASP A 67 12.38 6.96 1.63
N THR A 68 11.43 7.70 1.04
CA THR A 68 10.71 8.78 1.73
C THR A 68 9.73 8.21 2.76
N GLY A 69 8.98 7.18 2.39
CA GLY A 69 8.11 6.46 3.31
C GLY A 69 8.87 5.88 4.50
N GLU A 70 10.00 5.23 4.23
CA GLU A 70 10.90 4.64 5.23
C GLU A 70 11.37 5.69 6.25
N ARG A 71 11.85 6.85 5.77
CA ARG A 71 12.28 7.95 6.66
C ARG A 71 11.13 8.49 7.52
N LEU A 72 9.94 8.63 6.95
CA LEU A 72 8.77 9.08 7.69
C LEU A 72 8.35 8.06 8.75
N ALA A 73 8.25 6.78 8.39
CA ALA A 73 7.90 5.69 9.31
C ALA A 73 8.85 5.65 10.51
N ARG A 74 10.17 5.73 10.27
CA ARG A 74 11.20 5.77 11.33
C ARG A 74 11.10 7.02 12.21
N THR A 75 10.62 8.13 11.67
CA THR A 75 10.39 9.36 12.44
C THR A 75 9.19 9.21 13.36
N ILE A 76 8.10 8.61 12.86
CA ILE A 76 6.89 8.33 13.65
C ILE A 76 7.21 7.35 14.77
N GLU A 77 7.85 6.22 14.47
CA GLU A 77 8.27 5.21 15.45
C GLU A 77 9.10 5.82 16.58
N ARG A 78 10.07 6.67 16.24
CA ARG A 78 10.92 7.35 17.23
C ARG A 78 10.13 8.28 18.14
N LYS A 79 9.17 9.03 17.59
CA LYS A 79 8.29 9.93 18.37
C LYS A 79 7.39 9.12 19.30
N ASP A 80 6.87 8.00 18.82
CA ASP A 80 6.02 7.12 19.62
C ASP A 80 6.80 6.53 20.81
N ILE A 81 8.00 5.99 20.57
CA ILE A 81 8.91 5.51 21.61
C ILE A 81 9.24 6.61 22.64
N GLN A 82 9.47 7.85 22.19
CA GLN A 82 9.70 8.98 23.10
C GLN A 82 8.47 9.30 23.95
N SER A 83 7.27 9.25 23.37
CA SER A 83 6.02 9.47 24.10
C SER A 83 5.82 8.47 25.24
N TYR A 84 6.18 7.20 25.04
CA TYR A 84 6.14 6.17 26.10
C TYR A 84 7.20 6.36 27.18
N ARG A 85 8.34 6.99 26.89
CA ARG A 85 9.42 7.23 27.86
C ARG A 85 9.22 8.48 28.71
N SER A 86 8.28 9.34 28.34
CA SER A 86 7.97 10.60 29.05
C SER A 86 6.68 10.51 29.88
N ARG A 87 6.06 9.34 29.98
CA ARG A 87 4.98 9.01 30.93
C ARG A 87 5.51 8.13 32.04
#